data_AF-F5XXN5-F1
#
_entry.id   AF-F5XXN5-F1
#
_cell.length_a   1.000
_cell.length_b   1.000
_cell.length_c   1.000
_cell.angle_alpha   90.00
_cell.angle_beta   90.00
_cell.angle_gamma   90.00
#
_symmetry.space_group_name_H-M   'P 1'
#
loop_
_entity.id
_entity.type
_entity.pdbx_description
1 polymer ?
#
loop_
_entity_poly.entity_id
_entity_poly.type
_entity_poly.pdbx_seq_one_letter_code
_entity_poly.pdbx_strand_id
1 'polypeptide(L)' 'MLHFPPGQGFSMYSLAALLPLLPAKQRATDPHDWMSTDAEVACPDPHCPTRFRITRLGKRRFEHGETTAVALPGAAA' A
#
# COMPACT_ATOMS: atom_id res chain seq x y z
N MET A 1 18.94 4.55 2.79
CA MET A 1 18.28 3.32 2.28
C MET A 1 17.76 2.58 3.51
N LEU A 2 16.50 2.14 3.50
CA LEU A 2 15.93 1.31 4.56
C LEU A 2 16.28 -0.14 4.26
N HIS A 3 16.50 -0.97 5.27
CA HIS A 3 16.86 -2.38 5.07
C HIS A 3 15.87 -3.29 5.79
N PHE A 4 15.13 -4.09 5.03
CA PHE A 4 14.19 -5.09 5.54
C PHE A 4 14.09 -6.25 4.54
N PRO A 5 14.46 -7.51 4.86
CA PRO A 5 15.37 -8.01 5.92
C PRO A 5 16.86 -7.62 5.68
N PRO A 6 17.84 -8.05 6.52
CA PRO A 6 19.26 -7.77 6.28
C PRO A 6 19.71 -8.13 4.86
N GLY A 7 20.46 -7.23 4.22
CA GLY A 7 20.90 -7.39 2.83
C GLY A 7 19.89 -6.93 1.76
N GLN A 8 18.64 -6.62 2.12
CA GLN A 8 17.64 -6.11 1.18
C GLN A 8 17.36 -4.63 1.45
N GLY A 9 17.94 -3.77 0.61
CA GLY A 9 17.72 -2.32 0.65
C GLY A 9 16.46 -1.91 -0.10
N PHE A 10 15.69 -1.00 0.48
CA PHE A 10 14.57 -0.31 -0.14
C PHE A 10 14.73 1.21 0.05
N SER A 11 14.51 1.99 -1.00
CA SER A 11 14.61 3.44 -0.91
C SER A 11 13.48 4.02 -0.05
N MET A 12 13.82 4.84 0.94
CA MET A 12 12.85 5.54 1.78
C MET A 12 11.93 6.44 0.94
N TYR A 13 12.48 7.10 -0.08
CA TYR A 13 11.73 7.96 -0.99
C TYR A 13 10.74 7.16 -1.85
N SER A 14 11.16 5.98 -2.33
CA SER A 14 10.25 5.08 -3.06
C SER A 14 9.13 4.57 -2.15
N LEU A 15 9.44 4.23 -0.90
CA LEU A 15 8.42 3.78 0.05
C LEU A 15 7.41 4.89 0.37
N ALA A 16 7.90 6.11 0.57
CA ALA A 16 7.05 7.28 0.82
C ALA A 16 6.08 7.58 -0.34
N ALA A 17 6.49 7.34 -1.59
CA ALA A 17 5.59 7.49 -2.74
C ALA A 17 4.54 6.37 -2.85
N LEU A 18 4.88 5.15 -2.41
CA LEU A 18 4.00 3.98 -2.51
C LEU A 18 2.95 3.92 -1.40
N LEU A 19 3.36 4.13 -0.14
CA LEU A 19 2.50 3.90 1.04
C LEU A 19 1.15 4.62 0.99
N PRO A 20 1.06 5.92 0.59
CA PRO A 20 -0.23 6.62 0.53
C PRO A 20 -1.21 6.03 -0.49
N LEU A 21 -0.70 5.33 -1.52
CA LEU A 21 -1.52 4.78 -2.60
C LEU A 21 -2.06 3.39 -2.28
N LEU A 22 -1.43 2.63 -1.38
CA LEU A 22 -1.82 1.25 -1.10
C LEU A 22 -3.26 1.13 -0.55
N PRO A 23 -3.69 1.90 0.47
CA PRO A 23 -5.06 1.79 0.99
C PRO A 23 -6.10 2.18 -0.09
N ALA A 24 -5.79 3.21 -0.86
CA ALA A 24 -6.63 3.63 -1.97
C ALA A 24 -6.75 2.52 -3.02
N LYS A 25 -5.66 1.86 -3.42
CA LYS A 25 -5.66 0.75 -4.38
C LYS A 25 -6.35 -0.52 -3.86
N GLN A 26 -6.47 -0.69 -2.54
CA GLN A 26 -7.13 -1.85 -1.92
C GLN A 26 -8.66 -1.72 -1.87
N ARG A 27 -9.22 -0.50 -1.86
CA ARG A 27 -10.67 -0.27 -1.75
C ARG A 27 -11.46 -0.82 -2.95
N ALA A 28 -12.77 -1.00 -2.78
CA ALA A 28 -13.67 -1.22 -3.92
C ALA A 28 -13.75 0.07 -4.75
N THR A 29 -13.51 -0.05 -6.06
CA THR A 29 -13.46 1.09 -6.99
C THR A 29 -14.67 1.07 -7.92
N ASP A 30 -15.14 2.25 -8.31
CA ASP A 30 -16.11 2.39 -9.41
C ASP A 30 -15.46 1.98 -10.74
N PRO A 31 -16.23 1.46 -11.73
CA PRO A 31 -15.70 1.17 -13.06
C PRO A 31 -14.96 2.33 -13.75
N HIS A 32 -15.26 3.58 -13.40
CA HIS A 32 -14.64 4.78 -14.00
C HIS A 32 -13.57 5.43 -13.11
N ASP A 33 -13.19 4.79 -12.00
CA ASP A 33 -12.14 5.29 -11.11
C ASP A 33 -10.76 4.95 -11.66
N TRP A 34 -9.93 5.98 -11.94
CA TRP A 34 -8.56 5.85 -12.43
C TRP A 34 -7.66 5.02 -11.50
N MET A 35 -8.03 4.90 -10.22
CA MET A 35 -7.33 4.03 -9.27
C MET A 35 -7.39 2.55 -9.68
N SER A 36 -8.27 2.14 -10.59
CA SER A 36 -8.30 0.79 -11.15
C SER A 36 -7.24 0.57 -12.25
N THR A 37 -6.82 1.62 -12.96
CA THR A 37 -5.96 1.54 -14.16
C THR A 37 -4.53 1.98 -13.89
N ASP A 38 -4.32 3.12 -13.23
CA ASP A 38 -3.01 3.78 -13.20
C ASP A 38 -2.16 3.21 -12.08
N ALA A 39 -1.41 2.15 -12.36
CA ALA A 39 -0.72 1.35 -11.37
C ALA A 39 0.78 1.66 -11.22
N GLU A 40 1.34 2.50 -12.08
CA GLU A 40 2.78 2.79 -12.10
C GLU A 40 3.12 4.00 -11.23
N VAL A 41 4.11 3.85 -10.35
CA VAL A 41 4.55 4.88 -9.41
C VAL A 41 6.05 5.05 -9.55
N ALA A 42 6.47 6.25 -9.92
CA ALA A 42 7.88 6.60 -10.01
C ALA A 42 8.43 6.97 -8.63
N CYS A 43 9.74 6.74 -8.43
CA CYS A 43 10.45 7.33 -7.31
C CYS A 43 10.38 8.87 -7.41
N PRO A 44 10.12 9.61 -6.31
CA PRO A 44 10.05 11.07 -6.36
C PRO A 44 11.42 11.73 -6.44
N ASP A 45 12.51 10.99 -6.21
CA ASP A 45 13.88 11.46 -6.42
C ASP A 45 14.18 11.54 -7.94
N PRO A 46 14.48 12.73 -8.50
CA PRO A 46 14.73 12.91 -9.93
C PRO A 46 15.89 12.07 -10.48
N HIS A 47 16.84 11.66 -9.64
CA HIS A 47 17.98 10.84 -10.06
C HIS A 47 17.72 9.34 -9.93
N CYS A 48 16.56 8.95 -9.41
CA CYS A 48 16.20 7.56 -9.22
C CYS A 48 15.36 7.06 -10.40
N PRO A 49 15.88 6.15 -11.25
CA PRO A 49 15.14 5.65 -12.42
C PRO A 49 14.06 4.62 -12.05
N THR A 50 13.87 4.33 -10.76
CA THR A 50 13.03 3.23 -10.31
C THR A 50 11.55 3.54 -10.52
N ARG A 51 10.83 2.57 -11.08
CA ARG A 51 9.36 2.59 -11.23
C ARG A 51 8.80 1.30 -10.67
N PHE A 52 7.74 1.43 -9.88
CA PHE A 52 7.04 0.32 -9.26
C PHE A 52 5.66 0.19 -9.88
N ARG A 53 5.12 -1.04 -9.92
CA ARG A 53 3.73 -1.30 -10.33
C ARG A 53 2.96 -1.93 -9.17
N ILE A 54 1.83 -1.32 -8.80
CA ILE A 54 0.92 -1.87 -7.79
C ILE A 54 -0.08 -2.79 -8.49
N THR A 55 -0.01 -4.09 -8.22
CA THR A 55 -0.94 -5.09 -8.77
C THR A 55 -1.97 -5.49 -7.73
N ARG A 56 -3.26 -5.40 -8.08
CA ARG A 56 -4.35 -5.97 -7.28
C ARG A 56 -4.40 -7.47 -7.54
N LEU A 57 -4.21 -8.27 -6.50
CA LEU A 57 -4.15 -9.74 -6.61
C LEU A 57 -5.54 -10.36 -6.49
N GLY A 58 -6.11 -10.33 -5.28
CA GLY A 58 -7.40 -10.92 -4.97
C GLY A 58 -8.01 -10.32 -3.71
N LYS A 59 -9.25 -10.67 -3.42
CA LYS A 59 -9.93 -10.26 -2.19
C LYS A 59 -9.44 -11.13 -1.02
N ARG A 60 -9.33 -10.51 0.15
CA ARG A 60 -9.04 -11.19 1.41
C ARG A 60 -10.07 -10.76 2.45
N ARG A 61 -10.47 -11.71 3.30
CA ARG A 61 -11.27 -11.45 4.50
C ARG A 61 -10.36 -11.02 5.64
N PHE A 62 -10.81 -10.03 6.41
CA PHE A 62 -10.14 -9.58 7.63
C PHE A 62 -11.13 -9.67 8.79
N GLU A 63 -10.66 -10.16 9.93
CA GLU A 63 -11.37 -10.03 11.20
C GLU A 63 -10.88 -8.76 11.91
N HIS A 64 -11.78 -8.02 12.56
CA HIS A 64 -11.46 -6.69 13.12
C HIS A 64 -10.29 -6.74 14.12
N GLY A 65 -10.29 -7.73 15.02
CA GLY A 65 -9.21 -7.89 16.01
C GLY A 65 -7.86 -8.30 15.43
N GLU A 66 -7.78 -8.75 14.17
CA GLU A 66 -6.51 -9.10 13.53
C GLU A 66 -5.81 -7.87 12.92
N THR A 67 -6.55 -6.78 12.67
CA THR A 67 -6.03 -5.60 11.95
C THR A 67 -5.98 -4.34 12.78
N THR A 68 -6.50 -4.36 14.01
CA THR A 68 -6.44 -3.23 14.93
C THR A 68 -6.49 -3.68 16.39
N ALA A 69 -5.85 -2.90 17.27
CA ALA A 69 -5.92 -3.09 18.72
C ALA A 69 -7.16 -2.43 19.36
N VAL A 70 -7.92 -1.63 18.59
CA VAL A 70 -9.11 -0.92 19.09
C VAL A 70 -10.34 -1.80 18.91
N ALA A 71 -11.06 -2.11 19.98
CA ALA A 71 -12.29 -2.91 19.93
C ALA A 71 -13.43 -2.21 19.15
N LEU A 72 -14.38 -3.00 18.64
CA LEU A 72 -15.61 -2.45 18.07
C LEU A 72 -16.46 -1.79 19.16
N PRO A 73 -17.19 -0.70 18.84
CA PRO A 73 -18.14 -0.12 19.78
C PRO A 73 -19.14 -1.16 20.28
N GLY A 74 -19.27 -1.31 21.60
CA GLY A 74 -20.18 -2.27 22.23
C GLY A 74 -19.64 -3.70 22.36
N ALA A 75 -18.43 -3.99 21.87
CA ALA A 75 -17.74 -5.22 22.23
C ALA A 75 -17.18 -5.08 23.66
N ALA A 76 -17.44 -6.08 24.52
CA ALA A 76 -16.81 -6.15 25.84
C ALA A 76 -15.29 -6.25 25.67
N ALA A 77 -14.55 -5.49 26.48
CA ALA A 77 -13.08 -5.46 26.48
C ALA A 77 -12.46 -6.81 26.88
#